data_AF-A0A6N6T5B4-F1
#
_entry.id   AF-A0A6N6T5B4-F1
#
_cell.length_a   1.000
_cell.length_b   1.000
_cell.length_c   1.000
_cell.angle_alpha   90.00
_cell.angle_beta   90.00
_cell.angle_gamma   90.00
#
_symmetry.space_group_name_H-M   'P 1'
#
loop_
_entity.id
_entity.type
_entity.pdbx_description
1 polymer ?
#
loop_
_entity_poly.entity_id
_entity_poly.type
_entity_poly.pdbx_seq_one_letter_code
_entity_poly.pdbx_strand_id
1 'polypeptide(L)'
;MPASPPSDPKRIAYDLWCIQEDRRMAGQPLENLDALVRALREQQPQLPDAALHQGVEHFLAWMLADAAGRLAGRQRYFFQVHRGPVPARPRSPRREREGSRLDRVSSERWS
;
A
#
# COMPACT_ATOMS: atom_id res chain seq x y z
N MET A 1 -48.87 -3.95 2.40
CA MET A 1 -47.60 -4.08 3.15
C MET A 1 -46.51 -3.47 2.29
N PRO A 2 -46.00 -2.26 2.55
CA PRO A 2 -44.88 -1.75 1.76
C PRO A 2 -43.64 -2.61 2.08
N ALA A 3 -43.01 -3.16 1.05
CA ALA A 3 -41.74 -3.84 1.18
C ALA A 3 -40.71 -2.83 1.70
N SER A 4 -40.14 -3.07 2.88
CA SER A 4 -38.97 -2.34 3.35
C SER A 4 -37.91 -2.36 2.24
N PRO A 5 -37.25 -1.22 1.94
CA PRO A 5 -36.27 -1.19 0.87
C PRO A 5 -35.19 -2.26 1.13
N PRO A 6 -34.73 -2.99 0.10
CA PRO A 6 -33.60 -3.88 0.26
C PRO A 6 -32.44 -3.06 0.79
N SER A 7 -31.94 -3.42 1.97
CA SER A 7 -30.89 -2.69 2.64
C SER A 7 -29.64 -2.75 1.78
N ASP A 8 -29.17 -1.59 1.30
CA ASP A 8 -28.01 -1.51 0.40
C ASP A 8 -26.76 -2.09 1.09
N PRO A 9 -26.13 -3.14 0.55
CA PRO A 9 -24.92 -3.73 1.12
C PRO A 9 -23.80 -2.73 1.38
N LYS A 10 -23.65 -1.70 0.53
CA LYS A 10 -22.64 -0.66 0.73
C LYS A 10 -22.97 0.22 1.94
N ARG A 11 -24.26 0.46 2.19
CA ARG A 11 -24.70 1.20 3.37
C ARG A 11 -24.42 0.42 4.64
N ILE A 12 -24.70 -0.89 4.64
CA ILE A 12 -24.37 -1.79 5.76
C ILE A 12 -22.87 -1.77 6.05
N ALA A 13 -22.03 -1.86 5.01
CA ALA A 13 -20.58 -1.79 5.17
C ALA A 13 -20.12 -0.47 5.79
N TYR A 14 -20.74 0.64 5.38
CA TYR A 14 -20.48 1.97 5.94
C TYR A 14 -20.91 2.06 7.42
N ASP A 15 -22.09 1.55 7.76
CA ASP A 15 -22.59 1.56 9.14
C ASP A 15 -21.67 0.72 10.06
N LEU A 16 -21.19 -0.45 9.60
CA LEU A 16 -20.18 -1.24 10.32
C LEU A 16 -18.87 -0.47 10.51
N TRP A 17 -18.43 0.27 9.49
CA TRP A 17 -17.25 1.11 9.59
C TRP A 17 -17.44 2.24 10.61
N CYS A 18 -18.60 2.91 10.64
CA CYS A 18 -18.91 3.95 11.61
C CYS A 18 -18.82 3.43 13.05
N ILE A 19 -19.45 2.27 13.35
CA ILE A 19 -19.38 1.67 14.69
C ILE A 19 -17.92 1.44 15.10
N GLN A 20 -17.09 0.94 14.18
CA GLN A 20 -15.68 0.67 14.46
C GLN A 20 -14.84 1.96 14.57
N GLU A 21 -15.19 3.00 13.81
CA GLU A 21 -14.53 4.30 13.83
C GLU A 21 -14.82 5.05 15.12
N ASP A 22 -16.07 5.07 15.57
CA ASP A 22 -16.48 5.72 16.82
C ASP A 22 -15.68 5.17 18.01
N ARG A 23 -15.47 3.85 18.04
CA ARG A 23 -14.63 3.20 19.06
C ARG A 23 -13.18 3.63 18.97
N ARG A 24 -12.63 3.72 17.75
CA ARG A 24 -11.26 4.19 17.54
C ARG A 24 -11.09 5.61 18.05
N MET A 25 -12.05 6.49 17.74
CA MET A 25 -12.05 7.88 18.19
C MET A 25 -12.22 8.00 19.70
N ALA A 26 -12.97 7.07 20.32
CA ALA A 26 -13.11 6.97 21.77
C ALA A 26 -11.90 6.31 22.47
N GLY A 27 -10.84 5.92 21.74
CA GLY A 27 -9.68 5.23 22.30
C GLY A 27 -9.98 3.81 22.80
N GLN A 28 -11.10 3.23 22.40
CA GLN A 28 -11.52 1.90 22.77
C GLN A 28 -10.89 0.85 21.84
N PRO A 29 -10.70 -0.39 22.33
CA PRO A 29 -10.29 -1.48 21.47
C PRO A 29 -11.32 -1.71 20.37
N LEU A 30 -10.80 -1.96 19.17
CA LEU A 30 -11.57 -2.34 18.00
C LEU A 30 -12.33 -3.64 18.28
N GLU A 31 -13.59 -3.69 17.87
CA GLU A 31 -14.42 -4.89 18.06
C GLU A 31 -14.09 -5.95 17.01
N ASN A 32 -14.35 -7.20 17.39
CA ASN A 32 -14.40 -8.28 16.44
C ASN A 32 -15.66 -8.18 15.56
N LEU A 33 -15.67 -8.92 14.45
CA LEU A 33 -16.75 -8.85 13.48
C LEU A 33 -18.10 -9.26 14.07
N ASP A 34 -18.14 -10.29 14.92
CA ASP A 34 -19.38 -10.78 15.52
C ASP A 34 -20.03 -9.73 16.43
N ALA A 35 -19.22 -9.00 17.21
CA ALA A 35 -19.69 -7.93 18.07
C ALA A 35 -20.20 -6.74 17.25
N LEU A 36 -19.53 -6.38 16.15
CA LEU A 36 -20.01 -5.34 15.22
C LEU A 36 -21.34 -5.72 14.58
N VAL A 37 -21.46 -6.97 14.10
CA VAL A 37 -22.69 -7.50 13.52
C VAL A 37 -23.82 -7.52 14.54
N ARG A 38 -23.53 -7.91 15.79
CA ARG A 38 -24.52 -7.88 16.88
C ARG A 38 -24.98 -6.45 17.17
N ALA A 39 -24.06 -5.51 17.30
CA ALA A 39 -24.39 -4.09 17.51
C ALA A 39 -25.24 -3.53 16.37
N LEU A 40 -24.93 -3.90 15.11
CA LEU A 40 -25.72 -3.51 13.96
C LEU A 40 -27.13 -4.13 13.99
N ARG A 41 -27.27 -5.41 14.37
CA ARG A 41 -28.58 -6.07 14.53
C ARG A 41 -29.41 -5.48 15.65
N GLU A 42 -28.78 -5.05 16.74
CA GLU A 42 -29.47 -4.34 17.83
C GLU A 42 -30.06 -3.01 17.33
N GLN A 43 -29.34 -2.30 16.46
CA GLN A 43 -29.81 -1.06 15.84
C GLN A 43 -30.84 -1.30 14.71
N GLN A 44 -30.69 -2.40 13.97
CA GLN A 44 -31.50 -2.74 12.79
C GLN A 44 -31.99 -4.20 12.87
N PRO A 45 -33.01 -4.51 13.70
CA PRO A 45 -33.45 -5.89 13.92
C PRO A 45 -34.06 -6.55 12.68
N GLN A 46 -34.55 -5.75 11.74
CA GLN A 46 -35.20 -6.22 10.51
C GLN A 46 -34.22 -6.37 9.33
N LEU A 47 -32.91 -6.30 9.59
CA LEU A 47 -31.91 -6.39 8.54
C LEU A 47 -31.87 -7.81 7.95
N PRO A 48 -32.05 -7.99 6.62
CA PRO A 48 -32.01 -9.30 6.01
C PRO A 48 -30.62 -9.93 6.10
N ASP A 49 -30.55 -11.22 6.44
CA ASP A 49 -29.27 -11.95 6.56
C ASP A 49 -28.43 -11.90 5.29
N ALA A 50 -29.07 -11.97 4.11
CA ALA A 50 -28.37 -11.88 2.82
C ALA A 50 -27.73 -10.51 2.60
N ALA A 51 -28.43 -9.42 2.94
CA ALA A 51 -27.90 -8.06 2.82
C ALA A 51 -26.77 -7.81 3.82
N LEU A 52 -26.94 -8.31 5.06
CA LEU A 52 -25.91 -8.27 6.09
C LEU A 52 -24.64 -9.00 5.65
N HIS A 53 -24.77 -10.21 5.08
CA HIS A 53 -23.62 -10.97 4.60
C HIS A 53 -22.85 -10.21 3.52
N GLN A 54 -23.55 -9.68 2.51
CA GLN A 54 -22.92 -8.87 1.45
C GLN A 54 -22.28 -7.59 2.01
N GLY A 55 -22.92 -6.93 2.97
CA GLY A 55 -22.36 -5.74 3.61
C GLY A 55 -21.10 -6.04 4.43
N VAL A 56 -21.06 -7.19 5.11
CA VAL A 56 -19.87 -7.69 5.80
C VAL A 56 -18.73 -7.96 4.82
N GLU A 57 -18.99 -8.60 3.68
CA GLU A 57 -17.97 -8.82 2.65
C GLU A 57 -17.39 -7.50 2.13
N HIS A 58 -18.25 -6.52 1.84
CA HIS A 58 -17.82 -5.19 1.41
C HIS A 58 -16.98 -4.48 2.48
N PHE A 59 -17.39 -4.55 3.75
CA PHE A 59 -16.65 -3.99 4.86
C PHE A 59 -15.25 -4.61 4.98
N LEU A 60 -15.15 -5.95 4.93
CA LEU A 60 -13.87 -6.65 5.01
C LEU A 60 -12.97 -6.33 3.80
N ALA A 61 -13.54 -6.28 2.59
CA ALA A 61 -12.80 -5.91 1.39
C ALA A 61 -12.20 -4.50 1.50
N TRP A 62 -12.96 -3.54 2.02
CA TRP A 62 -12.46 -2.19 2.29
C TRP A 62 -11.36 -2.16 3.34
N MET A 63 -11.52 -2.85 4.47
CA MET A 63 -10.51 -2.93 5.51
C MET A 63 -9.20 -3.54 5.01
N LEU A 64 -9.29 -4.57 4.16
CA LEU A 64 -8.12 -5.19 3.52
C LEU A 64 -7.44 -4.24 2.53
N ALA A 65 -8.22 -3.54 1.70
CA ALA A 65 -7.67 -2.57 0.76
C ALA A 65 -6.98 -1.40 1.47
N ASP A 66 -7.55 -0.87 2.55
CA ASP A 66 -6.94 0.18 3.38
C ASP A 66 -5.63 -0.32 4.01
N ALA A 67 -5.63 -1.52 4.61
CA ALA A 67 -4.43 -2.13 5.19
C ALA A 67 -3.32 -2.33 4.15
N ALA A 68 -3.66 -2.85 2.96
CA ALA A 68 -2.72 -3.01 1.86
C ALA A 68 -2.16 -1.66 1.38
N GLY A 69 -3.01 -0.63 1.26
CA GLY A 69 -2.62 0.72 0.90
C GLY A 69 -1.64 1.34 1.90
N ARG A 70 -1.90 1.20 3.20
CA ARG A 70 -1.00 1.66 4.27
C ARG A 70 0.35 0.95 4.24
N LEU A 71 0.36 -0.36 4.00
CA LEU A 71 1.60 -1.13 3.90
C LEU A 71 2.44 -0.69 2.68
N ALA A 72 1.81 -0.55 1.51
CA ALA A 72 2.47 -0.06 0.31
C ALA A 72 3.02 1.37 0.47
N GLY A 73 2.27 2.24 1.14
CA GLY A 73 2.70 3.59 1.49
C GLY A 73 3.92 3.61 2.41
N ARG A 74 3.93 2.76 3.45
CA ARG A 74 5.08 2.59 4.34
C ARG A 74 6.31 2.10 3.58
N GLN A 75 6.17 1.09 2.72
CA GLN A 75 7.28 0.59 1.90
C GLN A 75 7.89 1.70 1.04
N ARG A 76 7.06 2.52 0.38
CA ARG A 76 7.53 3.68 -0.41
C ARG A 76 8.28 4.69 0.44
N TYR A 77 7.79 4.99 1.65
CA TYR A 77 8.48 5.92 2.57
C TYR A 77 9.85 5.38 2.99
N PHE A 78 9.95 4.10 3.37
CA PHE A 78 11.24 3.47 3.70
C PHE A 78 12.24 3.57 2.52
N PHE A 79 11.81 3.26 1.30
CA PHE A 79 12.69 3.37 0.13
C PHE A 79 13.08 4.83 -0.21
N GLN A 80 12.24 5.82 0.09
CA GLN A 80 12.56 7.24 -0.12
C GLN A 80 13.51 7.78 0.95
N VAL A 81 13.34 7.42 2.22
CA VAL A 81 14.19 7.89 3.33
C VAL A 81 15.57 7.24 3.31
N HIS A 82 15.68 5.98 2.88
CA HIS A 82 16.97 5.30 2.73
C HIS A 82 17.68 5.59 1.40
N ARG A 83 17.02 6.26 0.44
CA ARG A 83 17.69 6.95 -0.67
C ARG A 83 18.22 8.29 -0.18
N GLY A 84 19.29 8.24 0.64
CA GLY A 84 20.16 9.40 0.82
C GLY A 84 20.65 9.91 -0.55
N PRO A 85 21.09 11.18 -0.65
CA PRO A 85 21.62 11.72 -1.90
C PRO A 85 22.75 10.80 -2.35
N VAL A 86 22.61 10.24 -3.56
CA VAL A 86 23.73 9.57 -4.21
C VAL A 86 24.85 10.61 -4.25
N PRO A 87 26.00 10.40 -3.58
CA PRO A 87 27.10 11.33 -3.72
C PRO A 87 27.42 11.38 -5.21
N ALA A 88 27.28 12.56 -5.80
CA ALA A 88 27.63 12.77 -7.20
C ALA A 88 29.05 12.23 -7.39
N ARG A 89 29.19 11.15 -8.16
CA ARG A 89 30.51 10.60 -8.50
C ARG A 89 31.34 11.75 -9.05
N PRO A 90 32.50 12.08 -8.47
CA PRO A 90 33.41 13.02 -9.12
C PRO A 90 33.73 12.43 -10.49
N ARG A 91 33.46 13.19 -11.55
CA ARG A 91 33.85 12.82 -12.92
C ARG A 91 35.35 12.55 -12.91
N SER A 92 35.73 11.31 -13.18
CA SER A 92 37.12 10.93 -13.39
C SER A 92 37.72 11.84 -14.48
N PRO A 93 38.92 12.43 -14.29
CA PRO A 93 39.55 13.19 -15.35
C PRO A 93 39.84 12.26 -16.53
N ARG A 94 39.41 12.69 -17.71
CA ARG A 94 39.63 12.03 -19.01
C ARG A 94 41.14 11.94 -19.22
N ARG A 95 41.72 10.76 -19.01
CA ARG A 95 43.13 10.47 -19.26
C ARG A 95 43.35 10.52 -20.77
N GLU A 96 43.81 11.66 -21.28
CA GLU A 96 44.31 11.81 -22.63
C GLU A 96 45.44 10.80 -22.84
N ARG A 97 45.24 9.92 -23.82
CA ARG A 97 46.19 8.88 -24.20
C ARG A 97 47.17 9.54 -25.17
N GLU A 98 48.22 10.13 -24.63
CA GLU A 98 49.35 10.61 -25.40
C GLU A 98 50.16 9.39 -25.87
N GLY A 99 49.86 8.93 -27.08
CA GLY A 99 50.58 7.87 -27.77
C GLY A 99 51.93 8.39 -28.23
N SER A 100 52.94 8.15 -27.40
CA SER A 100 54.32 8.56 -27.63
C SER A 100 54.94 7.82 -28.83
N ARG A 101 55.58 8.64 -29.65
CA ARG A 101 56.40 8.35 -30.83
C ARG A 101 57.63 7.54 -30.43
N LEU A 102 57.82 6.36 -30.99
CA LEU A 102 59.13 5.68 -30.99
C LEU A 102 59.56 5.45 -32.42
N ASP A 103 60.39 6.37 -32.89
CA ASP A 103 61.30 6.21 -34.01
C ASP A 103 62.56 5.46 -33.54
N ARG A 104 63.21 4.81 -34.52
CA ARG A 104 64.61 4.33 -34.56
C ARG A 104 64.82 2.85 -34.16
N VAL A 105 64.81 1.91 -35.12
CA VAL A 105 65.85 1.56 -36.14
C VAL A 105 67.05 0.81 -35.55
N SER A 106 67.21 -0.45 -35.99
CA SER A 106 68.43 -1.02 -36.61
C SER A 106 68.30 -2.55 -36.59
N SER A 107 68.15 -3.22 -37.73
CA SER A 107 69.22 -3.58 -38.69
C SER A 107 69.89 -4.90 -38.30
N GLU A 108 69.60 -5.97 -39.04
CA GLU A 108 70.52 -7.01 -39.58
C GLU A 108 69.67 -8.25 -39.98
N ARG A 109 69.50 -8.60 -41.26
CA ARG A 109 70.39 -9.16 -42.32
C ARG A 109 70.38 -10.71 -42.36
N TRP A 110 70.33 -11.20 -43.60
CA TRP A 110 70.48 -12.58 -44.15
C TRP A 110 69.17 -13.37 -44.22
N SER A 111 68.76 -13.96 -45.35
CA SER A 111 69.46 -14.41 -46.57
C SER A 111 68.66 -14.16 -47.84
#